data_AF-A0A1J5TFL2-F1
#
_entry.id   AF-A0A1J5TFL2-F1
#
_cell.length_a   1.000
_cell.length_b   1.000
_cell.length_c   1.000
_cell.angle_alpha   90.00
_cell.angle_beta   90.00
_cell.angle_gamma   90.00
#
_symmetry.space_group_name_H-M   'P 1'
#
loop_
_entity.id
_entity.type
_entity.pdbx_description
1 polymer ?
#
loop_
_entity_poly.entity_id
_entity_poly.type
_entity_poly.pdbx_seq_one_letter_code
_entity_poly.pdbx_strand_id
1 'polypeptide(L)'
;MSRSIILLGGPDSGKTNYIGRLWRALDDGTGALHAAEQPQDIEFVLEVTDHLFEGGFAPRSEHSEARRNFEVVVAANKGGPQSKVIVPDISGELWRNAVIENEIDSDWMDELRNADAALIFVRVDSDQDVRPLDWVTSRRMLEKLGTEEDHGPPTQVMLCELIRYLENSLAIRKDGTRPRLSVVVTAWDLIDEDKFKEGPLAYLEREYPLFAGRVEDLEDLDVQIFGLSIVGGDLKNDPVYRQTFLEKGLDGHGWVAVREGDLWRKDPDVTLPIAWAVGL
;
A
#
# COMPACT_ATOMS: atom_id res chain seq x y z
N MET A 1 5.54 -21.54 8.75
CA MET A 1 4.64 -21.04 9.83
C MET A 1 3.70 -20.08 9.15
N SER A 2 2.37 -20.17 9.34
CA SER A 2 1.47 -19.21 8.70
C SER A 2 1.66 -17.83 9.36
N ARG A 3 2.21 -16.88 8.61
CA ARG A 3 2.15 -15.43 8.86
C ARG A 3 1.06 -14.86 7.98
N SER A 4 0.28 -13.91 8.49
CA SER A 4 -0.84 -13.29 7.77
C SER A 4 -0.62 -11.79 7.70
N ILE A 5 -0.94 -11.22 6.55
CA ILE A 5 -0.76 -9.80 6.28
C ILE A 5 -2.13 -9.15 6.16
N ILE A 6 -2.23 -7.86 6.44
CA ILE A 6 -3.38 -7.06 6.08
C ILE A 6 -2.93 -5.82 5.29
N LEU A 7 -3.68 -5.45 4.25
CA LEU A 7 -3.40 -4.26 3.43
C LEU A 7 -4.42 -3.17 3.76
N LEU A 8 -3.92 -2.00 4.16
CA LEU A 8 -4.71 -0.85 4.54
C LEU A 8 -4.32 0.38 3.72
N GLY A 9 -5.24 1.32 3.61
CA GLY A 9 -5.01 2.60 2.95
C GLY A 9 -6.33 3.20 2.50
N GLY A 10 -6.34 4.52 2.35
CA GLY A 10 -7.53 5.24 1.90
C GLY A 10 -7.98 4.87 0.48
N PRO A 11 -9.09 5.45 0.02
CA PRO A 11 -9.46 5.45 -1.39
C PRO A 11 -8.27 5.92 -2.25
N ASP A 12 -8.15 5.39 -3.47
CA ASP A 12 -7.07 5.76 -4.40
C ASP A 12 -5.63 5.47 -3.90
N SER A 13 -5.42 4.69 -2.84
CA SER A 13 -4.06 4.47 -2.32
C SER A 13 -3.15 3.54 -3.17
N GLY A 14 -3.69 2.93 -4.23
CA GLY A 14 -2.96 2.02 -5.12
C GLY A 14 -2.96 0.53 -4.73
N LYS A 15 -3.68 0.14 -3.68
CA LYS A 15 -3.81 -1.26 -3.19
C LYS A 15 -4.20 -2.24 -4.30
N THR A 16 -5.31 -1.98 -4.98
CA THR A 16 -5.87 -2.86 -6.02
C THR A 16 -4.84 -3.13 -7.12
N ASN A 17 -4.28 -2.07 -7.69
CA ASN A 17 -3.26 -2.19 -8.73
C ASN A 17 -1.96 -2.85 -8.24
N TYR A 18 -1.60 -2.68 -6.96
CA TYR A 18 -0.49 -3.42 -6.36
C TYR A 18 -0.75 -4.92 -6.30
N ILE A 19 -1.98 -5.37 -5.99
CA ILE A 19 -2.32 -6.80 -5.93
C ILE A 19 -2.13 -7.48 -7.29
N GLY A 20 -2.63 -6.88 -8.37
CA GLY A 20 -2.41 -7.41 -9.73
C GLY A 20 -0.92 -7.49 -10.09
N ARG A 21 -0.17 -6.44 -9.78
CA ARG A 21 1.27 -6.42 -10.02
C ARG A 21 2.03 -7.44 -9.17
N LEU A 22 1.64 -7.58 -7.90
CA LEU A 22 2.25 -8.51 -6.95
C LEU A 22 2.07 -9.95 -7.41
N TRP A 23 0.85 -10.33 -7.80
CA TRP A 23 0.56 -11.69 -8.25
C TRP A 23 1.44 -12.09 -9.43
N ARG A 24 1.56 -11.21 -10.44
CA ARG A 24 2.46 -11.45 -11.58
C ARG A 24 3.89 -11.75 -11.12
N ALA A 25 4.43 -10.94 -10.21
CA ALA A 25 5.79 -11.13 -9.69
C ALA A 25 5.96 -12.43 -8.87
N LEU A 26 4.92 -12.81 -8.11
CA LEU A 26 4.92 -14.05 -7.33
C LEU A 26 4.83 -15.30 -8.22
N ASP A 27 4.00 -15.25 -9.27
CA ASP A 27 3.81 -16.35 -10.23
C ASP A 27 5.05 -16.57 -11.10
N ASP A 28 5.70 -15.48 -11.53
CA ASP A 28 7.00 -15.55 -12.23
C ASP A 28 8.15 -16.04 -11.33
N GLY A 29 8.07 -15.76 -10.03
CA GLY A 29 9.13 -16.06 -9.07
C GLY A 29 10.43 -15.30 -9.33
N THR A 30 10.35 -14.09 -9.88
CA THR A 30 11.52 -13.23 -10.18
C THR A 30 11.98 -12.38 -9.01
N GLY A 31 11.20 -12.31 -7.93
CA GLY A 31 11.48 -11.53 -6.73
C GLY A 31 12.06 -12.35 -5.57
N ALA A 32 12.17 -11.70 -4.42
CA ALA A 32 12.54 -12.31 -3.14
C ALA A 32 11.49 -13.30 -2.65
N LEU A 33 10.24 -13.16 -3.10
CA LEU A 33 9.16 -14.10 -2.86
C LEU A 33 8.64 -14.71 -4.17
N HIS A 34 8.20 -15.96 -4.08
CA HIS A 34 7.44 -16.64 -5.13
C HIS A 34 6.20 -17.33 -4.53
N ALA A 35 5.19 -17.56 -5.38
CA ALA A 35 4.04 -18.38 -5.03
C ALA A 35 4.51 -19.84 -4.81
N ALA A 36 4.37 -20.33 -3.59
CA ALA A 36 4.70 -21.71 -3.24
C ALA A 36 3.56 -22.68 -3.63
N GLU A 37 2.33 -22.17 -3.70
CA GLU A 37 1.12 -22.89 -4.07
C GLU A 37 0.28 -22.00 -4.99
N GLN A 38 -0.46 -22.62 -5.92
CA GLN A 38 -1.42 -21.90 -6.76
C GLN A 38 -2.65 -21.52 -5.92
N PRO A 39 -3.03 -20.23 -5.87
CA PRO A 39 -4.24 -19.80 -5.17
C PRO A 39 -5.50 -20.46 -5.75
N GLN A 40 -6.52 -20.62 -4.92
CA GLN A 40 -7.78 -21.24 -5.35
C GLN A 40 -8.66 -20.28 -6.16
N ASP A 41 -8.59 -18.99 -5.84
CA ASP A 41 -9.34 -17.93 -6.51
C ASP A 41 -8.38 -16.78 -6.86
N ILE A 42 -8.21 -16.54 -8.16
CA ILE A 42 -7.38 -15.48 -8.72
C ILE A 42 -8.14 -14.61 -9.72
N GLU A 43 -9.46 -14.82 -9.90
CA GLU A 43 -10.22 -14.18 -10.98
C GLU A 43 -10.12 -12.66 -10.89
N PHE A 44 -10.39 -12.10 -9.71
CA PHE A 44 -10.24 -10.67 -9.42
C PHE A 44 -8.84 -10.15 -9.73
N VAL A 45 -7.82 -10.91 -9.36
CA VAL A 45 -6.43 -10.47 -9.54
C VAL A 45 -6.02 -10.50 -11.00
N LEU A 46 -6.52 -11.47 -11.77
CA LEU A 46 -6.35 -11.53 -13.21
C LEU A 46 -7.05 -10.35 -13.90
N GLU A 47 -8.28 -9.99 -13.51
CA GLU A 47 -8.98 -8.80 -14.02
C GLU A 47 -8.15 -7.51 -13.84
N VAL A 48 -7.59 -7.32 -12.65
CA VAL A 48 -6.70 -6.18 -12.36
C VAL A 48 -5.43 -6.24 -13.21
N THR A 49 -4.87 -7.43 -13.39
CA THR A 49 -3.64 -7.64 -14.16
C THR A 49 -3.87 -7.36 -15.65
N ASP A 50 -5.05 -7.71 -16.19
CA ASP A 50 -5.43 -7.44 -17.58
C ASP A 50 -5.46 -5.93 -17.86
N HIS A 51 -6.04 -5.13 -16.96
CA HIS A 51 -6.01 -3.67 -17.07
C HIS A 51 -4.58 -3.13 -17.12
N LEU A 52 -3.68 -3.69 -16.29
CA LEU A 52 -2.26 -3.31 -16.31
C LEU A 52 -1.62 -3.69 -17.65
N PHE A 53 -1.89 -4.87 -18.21
CA PHE A 53 -1.38 -5.26 -19.53
C PHE A 53 -1.87 -4.38 -20.67
N GLU A 54 -3.09 -3.82 -20.58
CA GLU A 54 -3.63 -2.84 -21.52
C GLU A 54 -3.02 -1.43 -21.37
N GLY A 55 -2.02 -1.29 -20.51
CA GLY A 55 -1.36 -0.02 -20.21
C GLY A 55 -2.29 0.97 -19.50
N GLY A 56 -3.23 0.44 -18.72
CA GLY A 56 -4.14 1.20 -17.86
C GLY A 56 -4.01 0.76 -16.41
N PHE A 57 -4.63 1.52 -15.51
CA PHE A 57 -4.83 1.09 -14.13
C PHE A 57 -6.22 0.50 -14.00
N ALA A 58 -6.37 -0.54 -13.20
CA ALA A 58 -7.67 -1.09 -12.88
C ALA A 58 -8.57 0.00 -12.31
N PRO A 59 -9.84 0.08 -12.75
CA PRO A 59 -10.79 1.05 -12.23
C PRO A 59 -10.99 0.83 -10.73
N ARG A 60 -11.54 1.85 -10.07
CA ARG A 60 -11.85 1.77 -8.64
C ARG A 60 -12.76 0.56 -8.39
N SER A 61 -12.46 -0.19 -7.35
CA SER A 61 -13.32 -1.25 -6.81
C SER A 61 -14.51 -0.61 -6.10
N GLU A 62 -15.40 0.02 -6.85
CA GLU A 62 -16.67 0.53 -6.34
C GLU A 62 -17.64 -0.66 -6.21
N HIS A 63 -18.09 -0.94 -4.98
CA HIS A 63 -19.23 -1.81 -4.70
C HIS A 63 -19.16 -3.26 -5.23
N SER A 64 -18.16 -4.04 -4.81
CA SER A 64 -18.32 -5.50 -4.81
C SER A 64 -19.08 -5.92 -3.56
N GLU A 65 -20.35 -6.34 -3.68
CA GLU A 65 -21.13 -6.92 -2.56
C GLU A 65 -20.53 -8.25 -2.05
N ALA A 66 -19.65 -8.88 -2.83
CA ALA A 66 -18.93 -10.09 -2.45
C ALA A 66 -17.48 -9.78 -2.05
N ARG A 67 -17.09 -10.22 -0.85
CA ARG A 67 -15.71 -10.20 -0.36
C ARG A 67 -14.82 -11.09 -1.22
N ARG A 68 -13.88 -10.52 -1.98
CA ARG A 68 -12.95 -11.27 -2.85
C ARG A 68 -11.54 -11.32 -2.24
N ASN A 69 -11.37 -12.11 -1.19
CA ASN A 69 -10.05 -12.26 -0.56
C ASN A 69 -9.05 -12.89 -1.53
N PHE A 70 -7.90 -12.25 -1.75
CA PHE A 70 -6.79 -12.86 -2.45
C PHE A 70 -5.86 -13.54 -1.44
N GLU A 71 -5.78 -14.86 -1.48
CA GLU A 71 -4.94 -15.65 -0.58
C GLU A 71 -3.84 -16.37 -1.35
N VAL A 72 -2.57 -16.08 -1.05
CA VAL A 72 -1.43 -16.74 -1.70
C VAL A 72 -0.41 -17.22 -0.66
N VAL A 73 0.05 -18.46 -0.81
CA VAL A 73 1.14 -19.00 0.00
C VAL A 73 2.46 -18.63 -0.67
N VAL A 74 3.32 -17.90 0.04
CA VAL A 74 4.61 -17.41 -0.48
C VAL A 74 5.78 -18.04 0.25
N ALA A 75 6.91 -18.16 -0.44
CA ALA A 75 8.19 -18.58 0.13
C ALA A 75 9.35 -17.79 -0.47
N ALA A 76 10.44 -17.61 0.29
CA ALA A 76 11.66 -16.99 -0.23
C ALA A 76 12.52 -17.96 -1.06
N ASN A 77 12.55 -19.23 -0.67
CA ASN A 77 13.32 -20.28 -1.34
C ASN A 77 12.47 -21.52 -1.57
N LYS A 78 12.72 -22.25 -2.65
CA LYS A 78 12.02 -23.52 -2.93
C LYS A 78 12.24 -24.51 -1.78
N GLY A 79 11.16 -24.93 -1.13
CA GLY A 79 11.20 -25.81 0.04
C GLY A 79 11.58 -25.13 1.37
N GLY A 80 11.72 -23.80 1.38
CA GLY A 80 11.96 -23.01 2.58
C GLY A 80 10.68 -22.74 3.40
N PRO A 81 10.77 -21.91 4.46
CA PRO A 81 9.61 -21.52 5.24
C PRO A 81 8.55 -20.81 4.38
N GLN A 82 7.32 -21.30 4.44
CA GLN A 82 6.16 -20.70 3.79
C GLN A 82 5.39 -19.79 4.74
N SER A 83 4.81 -18.72 4.19
CA SER A 83 3.89 -17.78 4.84
C SER A 83 2.63 -17.60 3.99
N LYS A 84 1.46 -17.38 4.61
CA LYS A 84 0.19 -17.22 3.90
C LYS A 84 -0.14 -15.73 3.81
N VAL A 85 0.09 -15.11 2.66
CA VAL A 85 -0.35 -13.74 2.42
C VAL A 85 -1.85 -13.77 2.18
N ILE A 86 -2.61 -13.28 3.14
CA ILE A 86 -4.03 -12.99 2.97
C ILE A 86 -4.11 -11.52 2.60
N VAL A 87 -4.75 -11.20 1.49
CA VAL A 87 -5.03 -9.84 1.09
C VAL A 87 -6.54 -9.71 1.06
N PRO A 88 -7.14 -9.10 2.09
CA PRO A 88 -8.57 -8.89 2.08
C PRO A 88 -8.92 -7.81 1.04
N ASP A 89 -9.94 -8.07 0.22
CA ASP A 89 -10.48 -7.08 -0.73
C ASP A 89 -11.33 -6.07 0.02
N ILE A 90 -10.64 -5.10 0.62
CA ILE A 90 -11.24 -4.02 1.41
C ILE A 90 -11.17 -2.75 0.58
N SER A 91 -12.35 -2.21 0.23
CA SER A 91 -12.44 -0.85 -0.29
C SER A 91 -11.84 0.11 0.73
N GLY A 92 -11.02 1.08 0.26
CA GLY A 92 -10.47 2.13 1.13
C GLY A 92 -11.56 2.92 1.88
N GLU A 93 -12.81 2.86 1.43
CA GLU A 93 -13.98 3.44 2.08
C GLU A 93 -14.35 2.75 3.39
N LEU A 94 -14.16 1.44 3.52
CA LEU A 94 -14.46 0.73 4.77
C LEU A 94 -13.53 1.18 5.89
N TRP A 95 -12.23 1.30 5.60
CA TRP A 95 -11.27 1.89 6.53
C TRP A 95 -11.57 3.36 6.82
N ARG A 96 -12.10 4.08 5.82
CA ARG A 96 -12.53 5.46 6.00
C ARG A 96 -13.67 5.56 7.02
N ASN A 97 -14.73 4.78 6.81
CA ASN A 97 -15.90 4.76 7.67
C ASN A 97 -15.53 4.27 9.08
N ALA A 98 -14.66 3.27 9.19
CA ALA A 98 -14.21 2.76 10.47
C ALA A 98 -13.61 3.83 11.39
N VAL A 99 -12.83 4.76 10.83
CA VAL A 99 -12.26 5.87 11.62
C VAL A 99 -13.31 6.95 11.89
N ILE A 100 -14.18 7.27 10.92
CA ILE A 100 -15.21 8.30 11.07
C ILE A 100 -16.23 7.89 12.14
N GLU A 101 -16.68 6.64 12.11
CA GLU A 101 -17.68 6.08 13.01
C GLU A 101 -17.05 5.51 14.29
N ASN A 102 -15.73 5.33 14.30
CA ASN A 102 -14.96 4.67 15.35
C ASN A 102 -15.48 3.24 15.64
N GLU A 103 -15.92 2.54 14.60
CA GLU A 103 -16.50 1.21 14.65
C GLU A 103 -15.86 0.33 13.57
N ILE A 104 -15.42 -0.87 13.93
CA ILE A 104 -14.89 -1.86 12.98
C ILE A 104 -15.74 -3.11 13.11
N ASP A 105 -16.18 -3.66 11.97
CA ASP A 105 -16.90 -4.93 11.92
C ASP A 105 -16.09 -6.06 12.60
N SER A 106 -16.79 -6.96 13.28
CA SER A 106 -16.16 -8.03 14.06
C SER A 106 -15.24 -8.93 13.21
N ASP A 107 -15.62 -9.21 11.97
CA ASP A 107 -14.84 -10.09 11.10
C ASP A 107 -13.48 -9.44 10.75
N TRP A 108 -13.46 -8.12 10.59
CA TRP A 108 -12.22 -7.36 10.31
C TRP A 108 -11.34 -7.22 11.55
N MET A 109 -11.96 -7.01 12.72
CA MET A 109 -11.22 -7.04 13.97
C MET A 109 -10.56 -8.39 14.20
N ASP A 110 -11.21 -9.49 13.82
CA ASP A 110 -10.64 -10.82 13.92
C ASP A 110 -9.50 -11.02 12.91
N GLU A 111 -9.59 -10.49 11.68
CA GLU A 111 -8.46 -10.50 10.75
C GLU A 111 -7.26 -9.72 11.27
N LEU A 112 -7.48 -8.51 11.80
CA LEU A 112 -6.43 -7.69 12.42
C LEU A 112 -5.74 -8.46 13.55
N ARG A 113 -6.52 -9.15 14.40
CA ARG A 113 -6.02 -9.96 15.52
C ARG A 113 -5.30 -11.24 15.11
N ASN A 114 -5.52 -11.71 13.88
CA ASN A 114 -4.84 -12.89 13.35
C ASN A 114 -3.63 -12.52 12.47
N ALA A 115 -3.55 -11.28 12.00
CA ALA A 115 -2.42 -10.76 11.23
C ALA A 115 -1.25 -10.42 12.16
N ASP A 116 -0.04 -10.77 11.73
CA ASP A 116 1.21 -10.47 12.44
C ASP A 116 2.11 -9.50 11.66
N ALA A 117 1.59 -9.01 10.53
CA ALA A 117 2.17 -7.93 9.73
C ALA A 117 1.09 -7.15 8.97
N ALA A 118 1.41 -5.93 8.55
CA ALA A 118 0.51 -5.07 7.79
C ALA A 118 1.26 -4.20 6.77
N LEU A 119 0.55 -3.79 5.72
CA LEU A 119 0.99 -2.76 4.78
C LEU A 119 0.01 -1.58 4.83
N ILE A 120 0.50 -0.35 4.97
CA ILE A 120 -0.28 0.88 4.79
C ILE A 120 0.17 1.55 3.50
N PHE A 121 -0.79 1.85 2.62
CA PHE A 121 -0.56 2.49 1.34
C PHE A 121 -0.90 3.98 1.39
N VAL A 122 0.04 4.82 0.93
CA VAL A 122 -0.12 6.27 0.77
C VAL A 122 0.27 6.62 -0.66
N ARG A 123 -0.61 7.25 -1.45
CA ARG A 123 -0.34 7.53 -2.86
C ARG A 123 0.21 8.94 -3.07
N VAL A 124 1.26 9.07 -3.88
CA VAL A 124 1.76 10.38 -4.34
C VAL A 124 0.69 11.08 -5.17
N ASP A 125 0.45 12.36 -4.88
CA ASP A 125 -0.50 13.22 -5.58
C ASP A 125 -1.89 12.58 -5.75
N SER A 126 -2.41 11.94 -4.69
CA SER A 126 -3.78 11.47 -4.68
C SER A 126 -4.76 12.64 -4.69
N ASP A 127 -5.76 12.57 -5.57
CA ASP A 127 -6.84 13.56 -5.63
C ASP A 127 -7.89 13.37 -4.51
N GLN A 128 -7.76 12.29 -3.73
CA GLN A 128 -8.57 12.02 -2.55
C GLN A 128 -7.89 12.48 -1.25
N ASP A 129 -6.72 13.11 -1.35
CA ASP A 129 -6.02 13.62 -0.18
C ASP A 129 -6.78 14.81 0.44
N VAL A 130 -7.38 14.59 1.61
CA VAL A 130 -7.99 15.63 2.43
C VAL A 130 -6.88 16.31 3.23
N ARG A 131 -6.40 17.43 2.71
CA ARG A 131 -5.40 18.26 3.40
C ARG A 131 -6.00 18.94 4.62
N PRO A 132 -5.26 19.02 5.75
CA PRO A 132 -5.71 19.79 6.89
C PRO A 132 -5.91 21.25 6.46
N LEU A 133 -7.07 21.82 6.78
CA LEU A 133 -7.35 23.23 6.50
C LEU A 133 -6.35 24.11 7.27
N ASP A 134 -5.60 24.94 6.55
CA ASP A 134 -4.85 26.03 7.16
C ASP A 134 -5.83 27.15 7.57
N TRP A 135 -6.47 26.93 8.71
CA TRP A 135 -7.43 27.85 9.31
C TRP A 135 -6.83 29.22 9.65
N VAL A 136 -5.51 29.33 9.77
CA VAL A 136 -4.83 30.58 10.11
C VAL A 136 -4.72 31.47 8.87
N THR A 137 -4.35 30.92 7.72
CA THR A 137 -4.18 31.69 6.48
C THR A 137 -5.47 31.78 5.65
N SER A 138 -6.39 30.82 5.78
CA SER A 138 -7.54 30.68 4.87
C SER A 138 -8.88 31.15 5.45
N ARG A 139 -8.91 31.65 6.70
CA ARG A 139 -10.15 32.07 7.40
C ARG A 139 -11.04 33.01 6.58
N ARG A 140 -10.44 34.03 5.95
CA ARG A 140 -11.17 35.02 5.13
C ARG A 140 -11.74 34.46 3.83
N MET A 141 -11.18 33.36 3.33
CA MET A 141 -11.61 32.71 2.10
C MET A 141 -12.69 31.68 2.39
N LEU A 142 -12.57 30.96 3.52
CA LEU A 142 -13.57 30.04 4.05
C LEU A 142 -14.89 30.75 4.40
N GLU A 143 -14.82 31.94 5.01
CA GLU A 143 -16.01 32.78 5.29
C GLU A 143 -16.83 33.14 4.04
N LYS A 144 -16.24 33.07 2.84
CA LYS A 144 -16.90 33.38 1.56
C LYS A 144 -17.46 32.16 0.84
N LEU A 145 -17.03 30.95 1.19
CA LEU A 145 -17.31 29.76 0.40
C LEU A 145 -18.65 29.10 0.71
N GLY A 146 -19.30 29.42 1.83
CA GLY A 146 -20.69 29.07 2.12
C GLY A 146 -21.02 27.57 1.98
N THR A 147 -21.19 26.88 3.11
CA THR A 147 -21.40 25.42 3.24
C THR A 147 -20.21 24.58 2.78
N GLU A 148 -19.42 24.14 3.77
CA GLU A 148 -18.36 23.16 3.61
C GLU A 148 -18.98 21.83 3.16
N GLU A 149 -18.52 21.28 2.03
CA GLU A 149 -18.66 19.83 1.82
C GLU A 149 -17.81 19.16 2.89
N ASP A 150 -18.42 18.33 3.74
CA ASP A 150 -17.71 17.54 4.73
C ASP A 150 -16.90 16.45 4.00
N HIS A 151 -15.64 16.76 3.71
CA HIS A 151 -14.71 15.82 3.11
C HIS A 151 -14.20 14.77 4.12
N GLY A 152 -14.70 14.79 5.37
CA GLY A 152 -14.23 13.94 6.46
C GLY A 152 -12.92 14.44 7.07
N PRO A 153 -12.34 13.67 8.00
CA PRO A 153 -11.10 14.04 8.67
C PRO A 153 -9.91 14.09 7.70
N PRO A 154 -8.87 14.92 8.00
CA PRO A 154 -7.67 14.97 7.18
C PRO A 154 -7.02 13.60 7.00
N THR A 155 -6.45 13.33 5.81
CA THR A 155 -5.83 12.03 5.48
C THR A 155 -4.78 11.62 6.49
N GLN A 156 -3.99 12.56 7.00
CA GLN A 156 -2.97 12.27 8.02
C GLN A 156 -3.58 11.75 9.32
N VAL A 157 -4.73 12.30 9.74
CA VAL A 157 -5.45 11.83 10.94
C VAL A 157 -5.98 10.42 10.70
N MET A 158 -6.55 10.18 9.53
CA MET A 158 -6.99 8.86 9.09
C MET A 158 -5.87 7.82 9.17
N LEU A 159 -4.70 8.12 8.61
CA LEU A 159 -3.55 7.23 8.61
C LEU A 159 -3.02 6.95 10.03
N CYS A 160 -3.02 7.95 10.91
CA CYS A 160 -2.66 7.77 12.33
C CYS A 160 -3.63 6.84 13.07
N GLU A 161 -4.92 6.94 12.79
CA GLU A 161 -5.91 6.04 13.39
C GLU A 161 -5.78 4.61 12.87
N LEU A 162 -5.46 4.42 11.59
CA LEU A 162 -5.12 3.09 11.06
C LEU A 162 -3.91 2.49 11.77
N ILE A 163 -2.84 3.27 12.00
CA ILE A 163 -1.70 2.83 12.80
C ILE A 163 -2.15 2.43 14.21
N ARG A 164 -3.01 3.23 14.86
CA ARG A 164 -3.52 2.91 16.20
C ARG A 164 -4.27 1.58 16.22
N TYR A 165 -5.10 1.28 15.22
CA TYR A 165 -5.77 -0.02 15.14
C TYR A 165 -4.77 -1.17 15.00
N LEU A 166 -3.73 -1.01 14.18
CA LEU A 166 -2.70 -2.02 14.01
C LEU A 166 -1.89 -2.27 15.29
N GLU A 167 -1.44 -1.20 15.94
CA GLU A 167 -0.67 -1.28 17.19
C GLU A 167 -1.43 -2.02 18.29
N ASN A 168 -2.74 -1.77 18.40
CA ASN A 168 -3.58 -2.39 19.42
C ASN A 168 -4.09 -3.79 19.07
N SER A 169 -4.05 -4.19 17.79
CA SER A 169 -4.75 -5.38 17.32
C SER A 169 -3.85 -6.45 16.74
N LEU A 170 -2.72 -6.11 16.12
CA LEU A 170 -1.86 -7.09 15.46
C LEU A 170 -1.35 -8.16 16.45
N ALA A 171 -1.34 -9.40 15.98
CA ALA A 171 -0.85 -10.53 16.75
C ALA A 171 0.66 -10.41 17.01
N ILE A 172 1.06 -10.72 18.25
CA ILE A 172 2.47 -10.90 18.59
C ILE A 172 3.04 -12.03 17.75
N ARG A 173 4.20 -11.80 17.12
CA ARG A 173 4.84 -12.80 16.25
C ARG A 173 5.33 -13.98 17.08
N LYS A 174 5.23 -15.18 16.53
CA LYS A 174 5.59 -16.43 17.22
C LYS A 174 7.07 -16.52 17.61
N ASP A 175 7.92 -15.76 16.94
CA ASP A 175 9.36 -15.65 17.23
C ASP A 175 9.67 -14.63 18.34
N GLY A 176 8.65 -13.97 18.91
CA GLY A 176 8.79 -12.95 19.95
C GLY A 176 9.21 -11.58 19.43
N THR A 177 9.34 -11.41 18.10
CA THR A 177 9.61 -10.09 17.50
C THR A 177 8.33 -9.25 17.41
N ARG A 178 8.51 -7.94 17.26
CA ARG A 178 7.40 -7.01 17.06
C ARG A 178 6.67 -7.30 15.73
N PRO A 179 5.34 -7.13 15.67
CA PRO A 179 4.63 -7.11 14.39
C PRO A 179 5.24 -6.09 13.45
N ARG A 180 5.20 -6.37 12.14
CA ARG A 180 5.85 -5.54 11.13
C ARG A 180 4.85 -4.72 10.33
N LEU A 181 5.16 -3.44 10.15
CA LEU A 181 4.38 -2.50 9.34
C LEU A 181 5.22 -1.98 8.17
N SER A 182 4.80 -2.28 6.95
CA SER A 182 5.34 -1.66 5.75
C SER A 182 4.52 -0.44 5.37
N VAL A 183 5.12 0.74 5.38
CA VAL A 183 4.51 1.95 4.81
C VAL A 183 4.95 2.05 3.35
N VAL A 184 3.99 1.97 2.43
CA VAL A 184 4.24 1.92 0.98
C VAL A 184 3.73 3.20 0.35
N VAL A 185 4.66 4.07 -0.05
CA VAL A 185 4.37 5.28 -0.81
C VAL A 185 4.24 4.92 -2.29
N THR A 186 3.02 4.84 -2.80
CA THR A 186 2.73 4.40 -4.18
C THR A 186 2.77 5.53 -5.19
N ALA A 187 2.86 5.18 -6.48
CA ALA A 187 3.08 6.12 -7.57
C ALA A 187 4.39 6.93 -7.40
N TRP A 188 5.41 6.29 -6.83
CA TRP A 188 6.71 6.89 -6.54
C TRP A 188 7.51 7.26 -7.79
N ASP A 189 7.03 6.90 -8.98
CA ASP A 189 7.54 7.34 -10.28
C ASP A 189 7.06 8.74 -10.68
N LEU A 190 6.09 9.34 -9.97
CA LEU A 190 5.61 10.71 -10.24
C LEU A 190 6.51 11.80 -9.64
N ILE A 191 7.40 11.46 -8.71
CA ILE A 191 8.30 12.44 -8.08
C ILE A 191 9.50 12.75 -8.98
N ASP A 192 10.06 13.94 -8.80
CA ASP A 192 11.31 14.33 -9.43
C ASP A 192 12.55 13.64 -8.83
N GLU A 193 13.68 13.73 -9.52
CA GLU A 193 14.93 13.06 -9.14
C GLU A 193 15.48 13.57 -7.79
N ASP A 194 15.23 14.83 -7.45
CA ASP A 194 15.72 15.41 -6.20
C ASP A 194 14.93 14.85 -5.01
N LYS A 195 13.59 14.80 -5.10
CA LYS A 195 12.73 14.12 -4.13
C LYS A 195 13.03 12.62 -4.02
N PHE A 196 13.38 11.96 -5.13
CA PHE A 196 13.77 10.56 -5.10
C PHE A 196 15.03 10.32 -4.25
N LYS A 197 16.00 11.24 -4.31
CA LYS A 197 17.24 11.18 -3.51
C LYS A 197 16.99 11.41 -2.02
N GLU A 198 15.98 12.20 -1.67
CA GLU A 198 15.55 12.40 -0.28
C GLU A 198 14.84 11.15 0.28
N GLY A 199 14.04 10.49 -0.55
CA GLY A 199 13.38 9.23 -0.24
C GLY A 199 11.96 9.36 0.32
N PRO A 200 11.27 8.22 0.52
CA PRO A 200 9.86 8.18 0.89
C PRO A 200 9.57 8.73 2.29
N LEU A 201 10.49 8.58 3.27
CA LEU A 201 10.29 9.20 4.59
C LEU A 201 10.29 10.73 4.49
N ALA A 202 11.25 11.33 3.81
CA ALA A 202 11.32 12.79 3.62
C ALA A 202 10.08 13.34 2.90
N TYR A 203 9.52 12.58 1.96
CA TYR A 203 8.23 12.92 1.36
C TYR A 203 7.09 12.89 2.38
N LEU A 204 7.01 11.85 3.23
CA LEU A 204 6.00 11.78 4.27
C LEU A 204 6.17 12.90 5.30
N GLU A 205 7.39 13.27 5.69
CA GLU A 205 7.63 14.39 6.61
C GLU A 205 7.12 15.72 6.03
N ARG A 206 7.24 15.91 4.72
CA ARG A 206 6.81 17.14 4.04
C ARG A 206 5.30 17.18 3.78
N GLU A 207 4.75 16.11 3.20
CA GLU A 207 3.35 16.07 2.75
C GLU A 207 2.40 15.54 3.84
N TYR A 208 2.92 14.67 4.73
CA TYR A 208 2.17 13.98 5.77
C TYR A 208 2.79 14.12 7.18
N PRO A 209 3.20 15.34 7.65
CA PRO A 209 4.02 15.52 8.86
C PRO A 209 3.47 14.86 10.13
N LEU A 210 2.16 14.89 10.35
CA LEU A 210 1.55 14.23 11.52
C LEU A 210 1.70 12.71 11.44
N PHE A 211 1.52 12.13 10.26
CA PHE A 211 1.68 10.71 10.02
C PHE A 211 3.15 10.28 10.09
N ALA A 212 4.06 11.08 9.52
CA ALA A 212 5.49 10.84 9.62
C ALA A 212 5.94 10.81 11.09
N GLY A 213 5.56 11.83 11.88
CA GLY A 213 5.85 11.86 13.32
C GLY A 213 5.25 10.67 14.06
N ARG A 214 4.03 10.23 13.70
CA ARG A 214 3.43 9.03 14.30
C ARG A 214 4.20 7.76 13.96
N VAL A 215 4.68 7.63 12.73
CA VAL A 215 5.48 6.48 12.26
C VAL A 215 6.81 6.41 13.00
N GLU A 216 7.47 7.55 13.23
CA GLU A 216 8.75 7.61 13.95
C GLU A 216 8.63 7.29 15.45
N ASP A 217 7.47 7.56 16.04
CA ASP A 217 7.17 7.34 17.47
C ASP A 217 6.55 5.96 17.75
N LEU A 218 6.62 5.02 16.80
CA LEU A 218 6.10 3.67 16.99
C LEU A 218 7.03 2.81 17.85
N GLU A 219 6.56 2.38 19.02
CA GLU A 219 7.30 1.50 19.91
C GLU A 219 6.89 0.04 19.81
N ASP A 220 5.63 -0.27 19.48
CA ASP A 220 5.14 -1.66 19.48
C ASP A 220 5.24 -2.36 18.12
N LEU A 221 5.50 -1.59 17.06
CA LEU A 221 5.66 -2.09 15.69
C LEU A 221 7.10 -1.88 15.20
N ASP A 222 7.60 -2.84 14.43
CA ASP A 222 8.78 -2.65 13.59
C ASP A 222 8.30 -2.07 12.26
N VAL A 223 8.88 -0.97 11.78
CA VAL A 223 8.36 -0.21 10.64
C VAL A 223 9.41 -0.01 9.55
N GLN A 224 9.03 -0.23 8.30
CA GLN A 224 9.87 0.06 7.14
C GLN A 224 9.07 0.82 6.08
N ILE A 225 9.72 1.83 5.49
CA ILE A 225 9.10 2.71 4.51
C ILE A 225 9.69 2.41 3.13
N PHE A 226 8.81 2.27 2.15
CA PHE A 226 9.14 1.97 0.76
C PHE A 226 8.51 3.00 -0.17
N GLY A 227 9.23 3.39 -1.22
CA GLY A 227 8.63 3.99 -2.41
C GLY A 227 8.30 2.88 -3.40
N LEU A 228 7.13 2.89 -4.02
CA LEU A 228 6.70 1.87 -4.96
C LEU A 228 6.20 2.49 -6.26
N SER A 229 6.74 1.98 -7.36
CA SER A 229 6.14 2.14 -8.68
C SER A 229 5.83 0.77 -9.26
N ILE A 230 4.55 0.51 -9.56
CA ILE A 230 4.12 -0.80 -10.09
C ILE A 230 4.35 -0.94 -11.60
N VAL A 231 4.49 0.18 -12.30
CA VAL A 231 4.66 0.25 -13.77
C VAL A 231 5.93 0.97 -14.18
N GLY A 232 6.58 1.71 -13.28
CA GLY A 232 7.88 2.35 -13.48
C GLY A 232 7.88 3.72 -14.17
N GLY A 233 6.70 4.25 -14.53
CA GLY A 233 6.53 5.54 -15.21
C GLY A 233 5.05 5.87 -15.50
N ASP A 234 4.81 7.05 -16.07
CA ASP A 234 3.47 7.60 -16.24
C ASP A 234 2.73 7.04 -17.47
N LEU A 235 1.80 6.11 -17.24
CA LEU A 235 0.94 5.55 -18.30
C LEU A 235 -0.12 6.53 -18.82
N LYS A 236 -0.44 7.59 -18.07
CA LYS A 236 -1.54 8.51 -18.37
C LYS A 236 -1.08 9.73 -19.17
N ASN A 237 0.02 10.35 -18.78
CA ASN A 237 0.49 11.61 -19.36
C ASN A 237 1.76 11.48 -20.22
N ASP A 238 2.37 10.28 -20.31
CA ASP A 238 3.49 10.01 -21.22
C ASP A 238 3.12 8.93 -22.25
N PRO A 239 2.64 9.32 -23.46
CA PRO A 239 2.30 8.39 -24.52
C PRO A 239 3.48 7.56 -25.03
N VAL A 240 4.70 8.09 -24.95
CA VAL A 240 5.91 7.39 -25.42
C VAL A 240 6.27 6.28 -24.43
N TYR A 241 6.19 6.58 -23.14
CA TYR A 241 6.35 5.59 -22.09
C TYR A 241 5.27 4.51 -22.18
N ARG A 242 4.00 4.91 -22.33
CA ARG A 242 2.88 3.95 -22.47
C ARG A 242 3.09 3.00 -23.65
N GLN A 243 3.50 3.50 -24.81
CA GLN A 243 3.79 2.65 -25.97
C GLN A 243 4.92 1.65 -25.69
N THR A 244 6.00 2.12 -25.06
CA THR A 244 7.13 1.26 -24.66
C THR A 244 6.70 0.17 -23.68
N PHE A 245 5.84 0.53 -22.73
CA PHE A 245 5.27 -0.39 -21.75
C PHE A 245 4.39 -1.45 -22.43
N LEU A 246 3.52 -1.06 -23.37
CA LEU A 246 2.67 -1.99 -24.13
C LEU A 246 3.50 -2.98 -24.98
N GLU A 247 4.65 -2.57 -25.50
CA GLU A 247 5.54 -3.42 -26.30
C GLU A 247 6.32 -4.44 -25.46
N LYS A 248 6.75 -4.04 -24.25
CA LYS A 248 7.56 -4.87 -23.35
C LYS A 248 6.73 -5.69 -22.37
N GLY A 249 5.48 -5.30 -22.13
CA GLY A 249 4.62 -5.87 -21.12
C GLY A 249 4.99 -5.43 -19.70
N LEU A 250 4.41 -6.10 -18.70
CA LEU A 250 4.70 -5.84 -17.29
C LEU A 250 6.12 -6.27 -16.87
N ASP A 251 6.71 -7.22 -17.58
CA ASP A 251 8.01 -7.79 -17.24
C ASP A 251 9.13 -6.74 -17.39
N GLY A 252 9.94 -6.55 -16.33
CA GLY A 252 11.02 -5.55 -16.32
C GLY A 252 10.57 -4.10 -16.10
N HIS A 253 9.27 -3.86 -15.89
CA HIS A 253 8.71 -2.59 -15.46
C HIS A 253 8.41 -2.60 -13.97
N GLY A 254 8.24 -1.43 -13.34
CA GLY A 254 8.02 -1.32 -11.90
C GLY A 254 9.26 -1.62 -11.04
N TRP A 255 9.27 -1.06 -9.83
CA TRP A 255 10.39 -1.13 -8.90
C TRP A 255 9.98 -0.60 -7.51
N VAL A 256 10.79 -0.94 -6.51
CA VAL A 256 10.72 -0.44 -5.13
C VAL A 256 11.95 0.42 -4.86
N ALA A 257 11.75 1.59 -4.27
CA ALA A 257 12.83 2.41 -3.74
C ALA A 257 13.34 1.76 -2.45
N VAL A 258 14.59 1.30 -2.46
CA VAL A 258 15.28 0.75 -1.29
C VAL A 258 16.50 1.58 -0.96
N ARG A 259 16.81 1.66 0.33
CA ARG A 259 17.97 2.38 0.84
C ARG A 259 19.18 1.45 0.86
N GLU A 260 20.24 1.81 0.13
CA GLU A 260 21.54 1.15 0.14
C GLU A 260 22.59 2.13 0.69
N GLY A 261 22.88 2.02 1.99
CA GLY A 261 23.66 3.02 2.71
C GLY A 261 22.92 4.35 2.83
N ASP A 262 23.48 5.41 2.25
CA ASP A 262 22.89 6.76 2.23
C ASP A 262 22.22 7.09 0.88
N LEU A 263 22.15 6.13 -0.05
CA LEU A 263 21.56 6.34 -1.37
C LEU A 263 20.28 5.52 -1.54
N TRP A 264 19.32 6.10 -2.25
CA TRP A 264 18.14 5.40 -2.72
C TRP A 264 18.39 4.81 -4.11
N ARG A 265 18.01 3.54 -4.29
CA ARG A 265 18.08 2.84 -5.58
C ARG A 265 16.72 2.25 -5.93
N LYS A 266 16.52 2.02 -7.23
CA LYS A 266 15.36 1.30 -7.76
C LYS A 266 15.68 -0.19 -7.81
N ASP A 267 14.97 -0.98 -7.04
CA ASP A 267 15.03 -2.44 -7.05
C ASP A 267 13.84 -3.00 -7.85
N PRO A 268 14.03 -3.83 -8.89
CA PRO A 268 12.91 -4.32 -9.71
C PRO A 268 11.97 -5.26 -8.94
N ASP A 269 12.35 -5.72 -7.76
CA ASP A 269 11.53 -6.62 -6.96
C ASP A 269 10.40 -5.88 -6.23
N VAL A 270 9.21 -5.92 -6.81
CA VAL A 270 7.98 -5.37 -6.23
C VAL A 270 7.46 -6.16 -5.02
N THR A 271 8.02 -7.33 -4.71
CA THR A 271 7.60 -8.16 -3.58
C THR A 271 8.25 -7.74 -2.26
N LEU A 272 9.26 -6.86 -2.30
CA LEU A 272 10.06 -6.46 -1.14
C LEU A 272 9.26 -5.92 0.07
N PRO A 273 8.21 -5.10 -0.10
CA PRO A 273 7.39 -4.67 1.05
C PRO A 273 6.76 -5.85 1.78
N ILE A 274 6.27 -6.84 1.03
CA ILE A 274 5.71 -8.07 1.59
C ILE A 274 6.80 -8.95 2.18
N ALA A 275 7.92 -9.15 1.48
CA ALA A 275 9.06 -9.95 1.96
C ALA A 275 9.54 -9.45 3.33
N TRP A 276 9.71 -8.14 3.46
CA TRP A 276 10.10 -7.52 4.71
C TRP A 276 9.02 -7.69 5.79
N ALA A 277 7.75 -7.43 5.47
CA ALA A 277 6.63 -7.54 6.41
C ALA A 277 6.49 -8.98 6.95
N VAL A 278 6.51 -9.98 6.06
CA VAL A 278 6.49 -11.38 6.48
C VAL A 278 7.79 -11.80 7.11
N GLY A 279 8.92 -11.11 6.89
CA GLY A 279 10.23 -11.51 7.43
C GLY A 279 10.72 -12.85 6.89
N LEU A 280 10.65 -13.00 5.58
CA LEU A 280 11.24 -14.11 4.80
C LEU A 280 12.36 -13.59 3.91
#